data_AF-A0A5S9MJB9-F1
#
_entry.id   AF-A0A5S9MJB9-F1
#
_cell.length_a   1.000
_cell.length_b   1.000
_cell.length_c   1.000
_cell.angle_alpha   90.00
_cell.angle_beta   90.00
_cell.angle_gamma   90.00
#
_symmetry.space_group_name_H-M   'P 1'
#
loop_
_entity.id
_entity.type
_entity.pdbx_description
1 polymer ?
#
loop_
_entity_poly.entity_id
_entity_poly.type
_entity_poly.pdbx_seq_one_letter_code
_entity_poly.pdbx_strand_id
1 'polypeptide(L)'
;MKQAKFLDQATDGRLKAADLEAGLKTHIDELIKTYTSYHNGEYDQLYPTVREAYGHMFMVGQDVAAAIVDQHPELFKSNMPNEMPKTGMGGTAGPLGMSYEAFAGMIASLILAGGAFFLIRRKASNSNS
;
A
#
# COMPACT_ATOMS: atom_id res chain seq x y z
N MET A 1 -4.25 15.52 33.20
CA MET A 1 -2.82 15.83 32.91
C MET A 1 -2.71 17.10 32.06
N LYS A 2 -1.69 17.95 32.24
CA LYS A 2 -1.58 19.22 31.47
C LYS A 2 -1.39 19.00 29.96
N GLN A 3 -0.61 17.98 29.60
CA GLN A 3 -0.26 17.63 28.23
C GLN A 3 -1.47 17.16 27.42
N ALA A 4 -2.33 16.35 28.03
CA ALA A 4 -3.52 15.85 27.33
C ALA A 4 -4.55 16.94 27.07
N LYS A 5 -4.76 17.84 28.03
CA LYS A 5 -5.60 19.03 27.83
C LYS A 5 -5.05 19.94 26.72
N PHE A 6 -3.73 20.11 26.66
CA PHE A 6 -3.09 20.88 25.60
C PHE A 6 -3.35 20.26 24.21
N LEU A 7 -3.18 18.95 24.06
CA LEU A 7 -3.38 18.27 22.77
C LEU A 7 -4.85 18.18 22.35
N ASP A 8 -5.77 18.08 23.31
CA ASP A 8 -7.20 18.22 23.05
C ASP A 8 -7.52 19.59 22.43
N GLN A 9 -7.05 20.67 23.06
CA GLN A 9 -7.24 22.02 22.54
C GLN A 9 -6.52 22.24 21.20
N ALA A 10 -5.30 21.70 21.05
CA ALA A 10 -4.51 21.87 19.83
C ALA A 10 -5.14 21.17 18.61
N THR A 11 -5.91 20.11 18.82
CA THR A 11 -6.59 19.34 17.77
C THR A 11 -8.07 19.72 17.59
N ASP A 12 -8.50 20.83 18.19
CA ASP A 12 -9.90 21.27 18.29
C ASP A 12 -10.85 20.18 18.83
N GLY A 13 -10.36 19.37 19.77
CA GLY A 13 -11.11 18.30 20.41
C GLY A 13 -11.30 17.05 19.57
N ARG A 14 -10.55 16.87 18.48
CA ARG A 14 -10.50 15.60 17.72
C ARG A 14 -9.83 14.49 18.51
N LEU A 15 -8.80 14.83 19.29
CA LEU A 15 -8.21 13.94 20.28
C LEU A 15 -8.73 14.31 21.67
N LYS A 16 -9.60 13.50 22.27
CA LYS A 16 -10.12 13.82 23.62
C LYS A 16 -9.03 13.65 24.67
N ALA A 17 -8.95 14.60 25.60
CA ALA A 17 -7.98 14.53 26.70
C ALA A 17 -8.13 13.24 27.51
N ALA A 18 -9.36 12.75 27.72
CA ALA A 18 -9.60 11.52 28.47
C ALA A 18 -8.99 10.28 27.81
N ASP A 19 -9.11 10.15 26.48
CA ASP A 19 -8.59 9.01 25.72
C ASP A 19 -7.06 9.02 25.72
N LEU A 20 -6.47 10.20 25.48
CA LEU A 20 -5.03 10.39 25.55
C LEU A 20 -4.47 10.14 26.96
N GLU A 21 -5.17 10.58 28.01
CA GLU A 21 -4.77 10.31 29.40
C GLU A 21 -4.79 8.81 29.73
N ALA A 22 -5.81 8.08 29.26
CA ALA A 22 -5.90 6.65 29.47
C ALA A 22 -4.72 5.92 28.81
N GLY A 23 -4.43 6.21 27.53
CA GLY A 23 -3.30 5.60 26.82
C GLY A 23 -1.94 5.91 27.46
N LEU A 24 -1.71 7.18 27.82
CA LEU A 24 -0.48 7.59 28.50
C LEU A 24 -0.34 6.95 29.88
N LYS A 25 -1.44 6.81 30.63
CA LYS A 25 -1.42 6.16 31.95
C LYS A 25 -1.00 4.70 31.82
N THR A 26 -1.58 3.96 30.88
CA THR A 26 -1.19 2.56 30.61
C THR A 26 0.30 2.45 30.32
N HIS A 27 0.83 3.30 29.41
CA HIS A 27 2.25 3.29 29.11
C HIS A 27 3.13 3.59 30.33
N ILE A 28 2.75 4.57 31.16
CA ILE A 28 3.48 4.89 32.39
C ILE A 28 3.47 3.72 33.37
N ASP A 29 2.32 3.05 33.54
CA ASP A 29 2.20 1.88 34.42
C ASP A 29 3.13 0.75 33.94
N GLU A 30 3.26 0.55 32.62
CA GLU A 30 4.17 -0.43 32.03
C GLU A 30 5.65 -0.06 32.18
N LEU A 31 5.99 1.23 32.09
CA LEU A 31 7.35 1.72 32.38
C LEU A 31 7.74 1.47 33.84
N ILE A 32 6.81 1.73 34.77
CA ILE A 32 7.02 1.45 36.19
C ILE A 32 7.22 -0.06 36.40
N LYS A 33 6.35 -0.90 35.80
CA LYS A 33 6.46 -2.35 35.90
C LYS A 33 7.79 -2.86 35.30
N THR A 34 8.20 -2.34 34.15
CA THR A 34 9.49 -2.64 33.52
C THR A 34 10.65 -2.36 34.48
N TYR A 35 10.67 -1.17 35.09
CA TYR A 35 11.70 -0.76 36.02
C TYR A 35 11.73 -1.65 37.27
N THR A 36 10.57 -1.93 37.87
CA THR A 36 10.46 -2.79 39.05
C THR A 36 10.90 -4.22 38.75
N SER A 37 10.47 -4.80 37.63
CA SER A 37 10.90 -6.15 37.23
C SER A 37 12.41 -6.20 36.95
N TYR A 38 13.01 -5.15 36.38
CA TYR A 38 14.46 -5.07 36.23
C TYR A 38 15.16 -5.08 37.60
N HIS A 39 14.71 -4.23 38.51
CA HIS A 39 15.27 -4.11 39.86
C HIS A 39 15.19 -5.43 40.64
N ASN A 40 14.10 -6.19 40.47
CA ASN A 40 13.88 -7.46 41.15
C ASN A 40 14.51 -8.67 40.43
N GLY A 41 15.10 -8.49 39.24
CA GLY A 41 15.64 -9.59 38.43
C GLY A 41 14.57 -10.47 37.77
N GLU A 42 13.33 -9.99 37.64
CA GLU A 42 12.19 -10.68 37.04
C GLU A 42 12.18 -10.56 35.51
N TYR A 43 13.23 -11.06 34.86
CA TYR A 43 13.42 -10.85 33.41
C TYR A 43 12.33 -11.47 32.53
N ASP A 44 11.70 -12.55 33.00
CA ASP A 44 10.57 -13.19 32.31
C ASP A 44 9.34 -12.27 32.21
N GLN A 45 9.20 -11.31 33.14
CA GLN A 45 8.17 -10.27 33.10
C GLN A 45 8.65 -9.00 32.41
N LEU A 46 9.95 -8.68 32.54
CA LEU A 46 10.55 -7.49 31.96
C LEU A 46 10.40 -7.43 30.45
N TYR A 47 10.86 -8.45 29.72
CA TYR A 47 10.91 -8.36 28.25
C TYR A 47 9.53 -8.30 27.59
N PRO A 48 8.52 -9.07 28.04
CA PRO A 48 7.15 -8.88 27.56
C PRO A 48 6.62 -7.49 27.84
N THR A 49 6.77 -6.96 29.07
CA THR A 49 6.25 -5.64 29.43
C THR A 49 6.97 -4.51 28.68
N VAL A 50 8.26 -4.62 28.38
CA VAL A 50 8.95 -3.67 27.49
C VAL A 50 8.30 -3.65 26.10
N ARG A 51 7.95 -4.82 25.55
CA ARG A 51 7.32 -4.92 24.23
C ARG A 51 5.91 -4.33 24.24
N GLU A 52 5.14 -4.56 25.30
CA GLU A 52 3.81 -3.96 25.51
C GLU A 52 3.91 -2.44 25.58
N ALA A 53 4.81 -1.92 26.44
CA ALA A 53 5.09 -0.49 26.59
C ALA A 53 5.45 0.17 25.25
N TYR A 54 6.32 -0.48 24.48
CA TYR A 54 6.70 -0.02 23.15
C TYR A 54 5.47 0.06 22.23
N GLY A 55 4.67 -1.01 22.17
CA GLY A 55 3.46 -1.06 21.34
C GLY A 55 2.43 0.01 21.70
N HIS A 56 2.18 0.24 22.99
CA HIS A 56 1.20 1.24 23.42
C HIS A 56 1.58 2.68 23.06
N MET A 57 2.87 3.04 23.03
CA MET A 57 3.23 4.38 22.54
C MET A 57 3.02 4.58 21.04
N PHE A 58 3.06 3.51 20.23
CA PHE A 58 2.64 3.64 18.83
C PHE A 58 1.15 3.93 18.71
N MET A 59 0.32 3.29 19.54
CA MET A 59 -1.11 3.55 19.57
C MET A 59 -1.39 5.02 19.91
N VAL A 60 -0.77 5.54 20.99
CA VAL A 60 -0.90 6.96 21.37
C VAL A 60 -0.40 7.89 20.25
N GLY A 61 0.75 7.57 19.65
CA GLY A 61 1.30 8.36 18.55
C GLY A 61 0.40 8.36 17.31
N GLN A 62 -0.23 7.23 17.01
CA GLN A 62 -1.17 7.09 15.90
C GLN A 62 -2.42 7.94 16.13
N ASP A 63 -2.98 7.95 17.33
CA ASP A 63 -4.15 8.77 17.66
C ASP A 63 -3.85 10.26 17.52
N VAL A 64 -2.68 10.70 17.98
CA VAL A 64 -2.20 12.07 17.81
C VAL A 64 -2.03 12.42 16.33
N ALA A 65 -1.36 11.54 15.56
CA ALA A 65 -1.16 11.76 14.14
C ALA A 65 -2.48 11.79 13.37
N ALA A 66 -3.42 10.90 13.68
CA ALA A 66 -4.74 10.85 13.07
C ALA A 66 -5.53 12.14 13.34
N ALA A 67 -5.49 12.66 14.57
CA ALA A 67 -6.14 13.92 14.91
C ALA A 67 -5.55 15.12 14.16
N ILE A 68 -4.23 15.15 13.96
CA ILE A 68 -3.55 16.18 13.16
C ILE A 68 -3.91 16.08 11.68
N VAL A 69 -3.94 14.86 11.12
CA VAL A 69 -4.32 14.61 9.72
C VAL A 69 -5.78 15.03 9.48
N ASP A 70 -6.67 14.74 10.42
CA ASP A 70 -8.07 15.15 10.35
C ASP A 70 -8.25 16.67 10.52
N GLN A 71 -7.38 17.34 11.27
CA GLN A 71 -7.38 18.79 11.40
C GLN A 71 -6.91 19.50 10.11
N HIS A 72 -5.97 18.90 9.39
CA HIS A 72 -5.34 19.48 8.19
C HIS A 72 -5.36 18.54 6.98
N PRO A 73 -6.53 18.08 6.51
CA PRO A 73 -6.61 17.05 5.48
C PRO A 73 -5.95 17.48 4.17
N GLU A 74 -5.95 18.78 3.83
CA GLU A 74 -5.28 19.34 2.65
C GLU A 74 -3.76 19.12 2.61
N LEU A 75 -3.10 19.00 3.77
CA LEU A 75 -1.66 18.75 3.83
C LEU A 75 -1.30 17.28 3.59
N PHE A 76 -2.27 16.37 3.81
CA PHE A 76 -2.05 14.92 3.79
C PHE A 76 -2.86 14.19 2.70
N LYS A 77 -3.67 14.93 1.93
CA LYS A 77 -4.34 14.39 0.74
C LYS A 77 -3.29 13.87 -0.24
N SER A 78 -3.32 12.56 -0.47
CA SER A 78 -2.52 11.95 -1.51
C SER A 78 -3.11 12.33 -2.87
N ASN A 79 -2.36 13.08 -3.68
CA ASN A 79 -2.64 13.24 -5.11
C ASN A 79 -2.22 11.98 -5.88
N MET A 80 -2.49 10.79 -5.34
CA MET A 80 -2.22 9.56 -6.07
C MET A 80 -3.18 9.51 -7.26
N PRO A 81 -2.65 9.48 -8.50
CA PRO A 81 -3.51 9.32 -9.66
C PRO A 81 -4.24 7.98 -9.53
N ASN A 82 -5.54 7.98 -9.85
CA ASN A 82 -6.36 6.76 -9.90
C ASN A 82 -5.80 5.73 -10.89
N GLU A 83 -4.93 6.18 -11.80
CA GLU A 83 -4.26 5.37 -12.80
C GLU A 83 -2.76 5.32 -12.50
N MET A 84 -2.19 4.12 -12.61
CA MET A 84 -0.75 3.93 -12.56
C MET A 84 -0.10 4.77 -13.67
N PRO A 85 0.98 5.52 -13.40
CA PRO A 85 1.65 6.32 -14.41
C PRO A 85 2.01 5.43 -15.61
N LYS A 86 1.73 5.91 -16.83
CA LYS A 86 2.14 5.25 -18.08
C LYS A 86 3.66 5.38 -18.27
N THR A 87 4.46 4.86 -17.34
CA THR A 87 5.90 4.67 -17.50
C THR A 87 6.08 3.51 -18.46
N GLY A 88 5.96 3.80 -19.75
CA GLY A 88 5.93 2.86 -20.86
C GLY A 88 7.17 1.98 -20.98
N MET A 89 7.29 0.99 -20.09
CA MET A 89 8.13 -0.21 -20.24
C MET A 89 7.30 -1.50 -20.17
N GLY A 90 5.97 -1.40 -19.97
CA GLY A 90 5.04 -2.54 -19.97
C GLY A 90 4.58 -3.00 -21.36
N GLY A 91 5.09 -2.39 -22.44
CA GLY A 91 4.72 -2.72 -23.82
C GLY A 91 5.18 -4.10 -24.32
N THR A 92 5.92 -4.86 -23.50
CA THR A 92 6.48 -6.17 -23.87
C THR A 92 5.60 -7.36 -23.47
N ALA A 93 4.38 -7.14 -22.97
CA ALA A 93 3.45 -8.22 -22.58
C ALA A 93 2.73 -8.93 -23.75
N GLY A 94 3.12 -8.65 -25.01
CA GLY A 94 2.66 -9.39 -26.17
C GLY A 94 3.70 -10.42 -26.63
N PRO A 95 3.28 -11.50 -27.31
CA PRO A 95 4.22 -12.48 -27.87
C PRO A 95 5.24 -11.75 -28.76
N LEU A 96 6.53 -11.99 -28.53
CA LEU A 96 7.65 -11.38 -29.27
C LEU A 96 7.91 -9.88 -29.02
N GLY A 97 7.36 -9.30 -27.93
CA GLY A 97 7.65 -7.89 -27.57
C GLY A 97 6.92 -6.86 -28.43
N MET A 98 5.87 -7.27 -29.12
CA MET A 98 5.00 -6.45 -29.97
C MET A 98 3.57 -6.46 -29.44
N SER A 99 2.77 -5.42 -29.73
CA SER A 99 1.37 -5.35 -29.26
C SER A 99 0.49 -6.46 -29.86
N TYR A 100 -0.58 -6.85 -29.15
CA TYR A 100 -1.51 -7.88 -29.63
C TYR A 100 -2.16 -7.51 -30.98
N GLU A 101 -2.45 -6.23 -31.21
CA GLU A 101 -2.99 -5.76 -32.49
C GLU A 101 -1.97 -5.94 -33.63
N ALA A 102 -0.69 -5.62 -33.39
CA ALA A 102 0.38 -5.84 -34.36
C ALA A 102 0.58 -7.33 -34.64
N PHE A 103 0.51 -8.17 -33.60
CA PHE A 103 0.63 -9.62 -33.74
C PHE A 103 -0.57 -10.20 -34.50
N ALA A 104 -1.79 -9.80 -34.15
CA ALA A 104 -3.01 -10.23 -34.83
C ALA A 104 -3.02 -9.80 -36.31
N GLY A 105 -2.58 -8.57 -36.61
CA GLY A 105 -2.41 -8.09 -37.98
C GLY A 105 -1.37 -8.90 -38.77
N MET A 106 -0.23 -9.24 -38.14
CA MET A 106 0.79 -10.08 -38.76
C MET A 106 0.25 -11.49 -39.09
N ILE A 107 -0.42 -12.15 -38.13
CA ILE A 107 -1.01 -13.48 -38.34
C ILE A 107 -2.09 -13.45 -39.42
N ALA A 108 -2.97 -12.45 -39.43
CA ALA A 108 -4.00 -12.30 -40.45
C ALA A 108 -3.39 -12.16 -41.87
N SER A 109 -2.29 -11.43 -42.00
CA SER A 109 -1.58 -11.26 -43.28
C SER A 109 -0.96 -12.57 -43.80
N LEU A 110 -0.40 -13.40 -42.91
CA LEU A 110 0.19 -14.70 -43.29
C LEU A 110 -0.87 -15.71 -43.75
N ILE A 111 -2.05 -15.71 -43.10
CA ILE A 111 -3.17 -16.56 -43.49
C ILE A 111 -3.73 -16.16 -44.86
N LEU A 112 -3.89 -14.85 -45.12
CA LEU A 112 -4.36 -14.35 -46.41
C LEU A 112 -3.37 -14.66 -47.54
N ALA A 113 -2.07 -14.47 -47.32
CA ALA A 113 -1.04 -14.78 -48.30
C ALA A 113 -0.98 -16.29 -48.61
N GLY A 114 -1.09 -17.16 -47.59
CA GLY A 114 -1.15 -18.61 -47.76
C GLY A 114 -2.39 -19.08 -48.53
N GLY A 115 -3.56 -18.50 -48.23
CA GLY A 115 -4.82 -18.81 -48.92
C GLY A 115 -4.79 -18.41 -50.40
N ALA A 116 -4.25 -17.24 -50.73
CA ALA A 116 -4.08 -16.80 -52.11
C ALA A 116 -3.13 -17.72 -52.89
N PHE A 117 -2.01 -18.13 -52.28
CA PHE A 117 -1.06 -19.06 -52.90
C PHE A 117 -1.70 -20.43 -53.20
N PHE A 118 -2.48 -20.98 -52.28
CA PHE A 118 -3.18 -22.26 -52.47
C PHE A 118 -4.23 -22.21 -53.58
N LEU A 119 -5.01 -21.12 -53.66
CA LEU A 119 -6.02 -20.94 -54.70
C LEU A 119 -5.41 -20.75 -56.10
N ILE A 120 -4.31 -20.00 -56.21
CA ILE A 120 -3.56 -19.85 -57.47
C ILE A 120 -3.03 -21.21 -57.93
N ARG A 121 -2.45 -22.01 -57.02
CA ARG A 121 -1.95 -23.35 -57.35
C ARG A 121 -3.06 -24.31 -57.78
N ARG A 122 -4.24 -24.25 -57.13
CA ARG A 122 -5.40 -25.08 -57.51
C ARG A 122 -5.96 -24.70 -58.88
N LYS A 123 -6.02 -23.40 -59.20
CA LYS A 123 -6.49 -22.93 -60.52
C LYS A 123 -5.53 -23.33 -61.64
N ALA A 124 -4.21 -23.23 -61.42
CA ALA A 124 -3.21 -23.68 -62.38
C ALA A 124 -3.26 -25.20 -62.63
N SER A 125 -3.62 -26.01 -61.62
CA SER A 125 -3.81 -27.45 -61.78
C SER A 125 -5.09 -27.82 -62.54
N ASN A 126 -6.14 -27.00 -62.48
CA ASN A 126 -7.45 -27.26 -63.10
C ASN A 126 -7.58 -26.73 -64.53
N SER A 127 -6.67 -25.86 -64.98
CA SER A 127 -6.64 -25.37 -66.37
C SER A 127 -5.76 -26.21 -67.30
N ASN A 128 -5.20 -27.31 -66.80
CA ASN A 128 -4.30 -28.21 -67.51
C ASN A 128 -4.91 -29.62 -67.70
N SER A 129 -6.24 -29.69 -67.64
CA SER A 129 -7.08 -30.88 -67.90
C SER A 129 -8.19 -30.53 -68.86
#